data_AF-A0A317LY47-F1
#
_entry.id   AF-A0A317LY47-F1
#
_cell.length_a   1.000
_cell.length_b   1.000
_cell.length_c   1.000
_cell.angle_alpha   90.00
_cell.angle_beta   90.00
_cell.angle_gamma   90.00
#
_symmetry.space_group_name_H-M   'P 1'
#
loop_
_entity.id
_entity.type
_entity.pdbx_description
1 polymer ?
#
loop_
_entity_poly.entity_id
_entity_poly.type
_entity_poly.pdbx_seq_one_letter_code
_entity_poly.pdbx_strand_id
1 'polypeptide(L)'
;MKKALFFAICFCVCFIVAAFTMRRSSNTKPVVKHEKPVIRTGISRFYTLYATHMKAGNAMMNGDYITANEASARLRDGLTPDNLAMPGADGNMWQYIYQTQLLTLVRFGKWEEVLRDSPVDTLVYAALLSHFARGMALARLNDIAAADDELEWLEAALMDFGLKTSSDLLEAVYCPGTIARDILTGMIAAAKKDYRAAITALEQAVITEDELPQGKIRYWILPARHYLGDVYLQMKEYQKAISVFNADLQINSGNIWALQGLVLAYAAINDATGIKNTREKMANNYSGRRIERPVF
;
A
#
# COMPACT_ATOMS: atom_id res chain seq x y z
N MET A 1 -9.74 -29.97 20.52
CA MET A 1 -8.50 -29.95 21.34
C MET A 1 -7.24 -29.51 20.59
N LYS A 2 -7.05 -29.81 19.28
CA LYS A 2 -5.86 -29.34 18.52
C LYS A 2 -5.81 -27.83 18.22
N LYS A 3 -6.97 -27.14 18.13
CA LYS A 3 -7.06 -25.68 17.91
C LYS A 3 -6.54 -24.84 19.09
N ALA A 4 -6.77 -25.28 20.33
CA ALA A 4 -6.34 -24.56 21.53
C ALA A 4 -4.82 -24.63 21.77
N LEU A 5 -4.19 -25.75 21.43
CA LEU A 5 -2.75 -25.97 21.62
C LEU A 5 -1.90 -25.14 20.65
N PHE A 6 -2.38 -24.90 19.43
CA PHE A 6 -1.70 -24.05 18.44
C PHE A 6 -1.80 -22.55 18.80
N PHE A 7 -2.94 -22.12 19.34
CA PHE A 7 -3.14 -20.77 19.86
C PHE A 7 -2.23 -20.46 21.06
N ALA A 8 -2.04 -21.42 21.98
CA ALA A 8 -1.18 -21.25 23.15
C ALA A 8 0.31 -21.11 22.79
N ILE A 9 0.79 -21.84 21.78
CA ILE A 9 2.19 -21.76 21.32
C ILE A 9 2.45 -20.43 20.59
N CYS A 10 1.47 -19.93 19.81
CA CYS A 10 1.57 -18.65 19.12
C CYS A 10 1.59 -17.45 20.09
N PHE A 11 0.87 -17.54 21.21
CA PHE A 11 0.85 -16.48 22.24
C PHE A 11 2.17 -16.42 23.03
N CYS A 12 2.81 -17.56 23.27
CA CYS A 12 4.04 -17.65 24.06
C CYS A 12 5.26 -17.09 23.32
N VAL A 13 5.35 -17.29 21.99
CA VAL A 13 6.48 -16.78 21.18
C VAL A 13 6.41 -15.27 20.95
N CYS A 14 5.20 -14.68 20.86
CA CYS A 14 5.03 -13.22 20.79
C CYS A 14 5.57 -12.51 22.04
N PHE A 15 5.41 -13.10 23.23
CA PHE A 15 5.95 -12.54 24.48
C PHE A 15 7.48 -12.63 24.56
N ILE A 16 8.08 -13.71 24.04
CA ILE A 16 9.54 -13.91 24.08
C ILE A 16 10.26 -12.92 23.16
N VAL A 17 9.69 -12.63 21.98
CA VAL A 17 10.28 -11.63 21.05
C VAL A 17 10.11 -10.21 21.58
N ALA A 18 8.97 -9.87 22.18
CA ALA A 18 8.74 -8.56 22.80
C ALA A 18 9.64 -8.31 24.04
N ALA A 19 9.87 -9.35 24.85
CA ALA A 19 10.74 -9.26 26.03
C ALA A 19 12.23 -9.07 25.68
N PHE A 20 12.68 -9.54 24.52
CA PHE A 20 14.07 -9.33 24.08
C PHE A 20 14.35 -7.90 23.59
N THR A 21 13.34 -7.17 23.15
CA THR A 21 13.46 -5.76 22.75
C THR A 21 13.41 -4.75 23.89
N MET A 22 13.10 -5.18 25.12
CA MET A 22 12.88 -4.29 26.27
C MET A 22 13.95 -4.36 27.38
N ARG A 23 15.16 -4.85 27.08
CA ARG A 23 16.30 -4.74 28.00
C ARG A 23 17.50 -4.09 27.33
N ARG A 24 17.52 -2.75 27.29
CA ARG A 24 18.73 -1.95 27.12
C ARG A 24 18.97 -1.10 28.36
N SER A 25 19.86 -1.56 29.24
CA SER A 25 20.75 -0.66 29.98
C SER A 25 21.95 -1.45 30.52
N SER A 26 23.08 -1.38 29.82
CA SER A 26 24.40 -1.12 30.39
C SER A 26 25.48 -1.35 29.34
N ASN A 27 26.44 -0.43 29.33
CA ASN A 27 27.69 -0.41 28.56
C ASN A 27 28.20 -1.76 28.06
N THR A 28 28.42 -1.90 26.75
CA THR A 28 29.58 -2.61 26.16
C THR A 28 29.70 -2.33 24.65
N LYS A 29 30.95 -2.37 24.16
CA LYS A 29 31.48 -2.02 22.82
C LYS A 29 30.77 -2.71 21.64
N PRO A 30 30.87 -2.17 20.40
CA PRO A 30 30.20 -2.74 19.24
C PRO A 30 30.81 -4.10 18.87
N VAL A 31 30.03 -5.16 19.05
CA VAL A 31 30.32 -6.48 18.47
C VAL A 31 29.60 -6.54 17.13
N VAL A 32 30.37 -6.54 16.05
CA VAL A 32 29.86 -6.89 14.71
C VAL A 32 29.52 -8.38 14.74
N LYS A 33 28.24 -8.70 14.97
CA LYS A 33 27.73 -10.05 14.79
C LYS A 33 27.42 -10.25 13.31
N HIS A 34 28.26 -11.04 12.63
CA HIS A 34 27.87 -11.70 11.39
C HIS A 34 26.70 -12.64 11.71
N GLU A 35 25.47 -12.21 11.39
CA GLU A 35 24.31 -13.11 11.42
C GLU A 35 24.47 -14.12 10.27
N LYS A 36 24.68 -15.39 10.64
CA LYS A 36 24.63 -16.51 9.68
C LYS A 36 23.20 -16.66 9.17
N PRO A 37 22.99 -17.02 7.88
CA PRO A 37 21.66 -17.20 7.33
C PRO A 37 21.01 -18.39 8.02
N VAL A 38 20.03 -18.13 8.87
CA VAL A 38 19.22 -19.18 9.47
C VAL A 38 18.32 -19.70 8.36
N ILE A 39 18.57 -20.93 7.88
CA ILE A 39 17.62 -21.67 7.05
C ILE A 39 16.39 -21.90 7.94
N ARG A 40 15.40 -21.03 7.77
CA ARG A 40 14.17 -20.99 8.57
C ARG A 40 13.13 -21.83 7.85
N THR A 41 12.59 -22.83 8.55
CA THR A 41 11.46 -23.68 8.13
C THR A 41 10.31 -22.85 7.53
N GLY A 42 9.49 -23.43 6.66
CA GLY A 42 8.49 -22.71 5.84
C GLY A 42 7.61 -21.69 6.60
N ILE A 43 7.19 -22.01 7.83
CA ILE A 43 6.40 -21.11 8.69
C ILE A 43 7.20 -19.83 9.05
N SER A 44 8.49 -19.96 9.37
CA SER A 44 9.32 -18.84 9.78
C SER A 44 9.69 -17.90 8.60
N ARG A 45 9.71 -18.43 7.37
CA ARG A 45 9.84 -17.62 6.15
C ARG A 45 8.58 -16.77 5.90
N PHE A 46 7.38 -17.34 6.05
CA PHE A 46 6.12 -16.59 5.93
C PHE A 46 6.06 -15.38 6.87
N TYR A 47 6.34 -15.57 8.16
CA TYR A 47 6.33 -14.47 9.12
C TYR A 47 7.35 -13.37 8.80
N THR A 48 8.52 -13.75 8.26
CA THR A 48 9.57 -12.79 7.91
C THR A 48 9.18 -11.95 6.70
N LEU A 49 8.61 -12.58 5.67
CA LEU A 49 8.08 -11.87 4.49
C LEU A 49 6.91 -10.97 4.89
N TYR A 50 5.99 -11.49 5.70
CA TYR A 50 4.86 -10.72 6.19
C TYR A 50 5.28 -9.46 6.98
N ALA A 51 6.21 -9.61 7.92
CA ALA A 51 6.74 -8.48 8.69
C ALA A 51 7.46 -7.45 7.79
N THR A 52 8.15 -7.93 6.74
CA THR A 52 8.83 -7.06 5.77
C THR A 52 7.83 -6.31 4.89
N HIS A 53 6.73 -6.94 4.51
CA HIS A 53 5.62 -6.31 3.79
C HIS A 53 4.96 -5.21 4.63
N MET A 54 4.69 -5.48 5.91
CA MET A 54 4.20 -4.47 6.84
C MET A 54 5.17 -3.30 7.03
N LYS A 55 6.49 -3.58 7.09
CA LYS A 55 7.52 -2.55 7.13
C LYS A 55 7.48 -1.66 5.87
N ALA A 56 7.35 -2.24 4.69
CA ALA A 56 7.23 -1.50 3.44
C ALA A 56 5.99 -0.61 3.44
N GLY A 57 4.81 -1.17 3.76
CA GLY A 57 3.56 -0.40 3.82
C GLY A 57 3.59 0.73 4.86
N ASN A 58 4.16 0.50 6.04
CA ASN A 58 4.32 1.56 7.05
C ASN A 58 5.28 2.65 6.57
N ALA A 59 6.38 2.30 5.90
CA ALA A 59 7.30 3.28 5.33
C ALA A 59 6.64 4.11 4.21
N MET A 60 5.79 3.48 3.39
CA MET A 60 4.94 4.17 2.40
C MET A 60 3.98 5.17 3.04
N MET A 61 3.34 4.83 4.16
CA MET A 61 2.47 5.78 4.90
C MET A 61 3.23 6.91 5.58
N ASN A 62 4.52 6.70 5.84
CA ASN A 62 5.41 7.67 6.48
C ASN A 62 6.16 8.56 5.49
N GLY A 63 6.05 8.30 4.18
CA GLY A 63 6.80 9.03 3.16
C GLY A 63 8.30 8.70 3.13
N ASP A 64 8.71 7.56 3.69
CA ASP A 64 10.10 7.08 3.71
C ASP A 64 10.35 6.14 2.52
N TYR A 65 10.71 6.75 1.37
CA TYR A 65 10.94 6.02 0.13
C TYR A 65 12.06 4.98 0.24
N ILE A 66 13.18 5.34 0.88
CA ILE A 66 14.36 4.47 0.96
C ILE A 66 13.99 3.18 1.71
N THR A 67 13.39 3.31 2.89
CA THR A 67 12.99 2.13 3.66
C THR A 67 11.92 1.32 2.93
N ALA A 68 10.95 1.97 2.29
CA ALA A 68 9.89 1.29 1.54
C ALA A 68 10.45 0.50 0.35
N ASN A 69 11.32 1.10 -0.45
CA ASN A 69 11.91 0.49 -1.63
C ASN A 69 12.86 -0.66 -1.25
N GLU A 70 13.71 -0.48 -0.24
CA GLU A 70 14.59 -1.56 0.23
C GLU A 70 13.81 -2.74 0.83
N ALA A 71 12.75 -2.47 1.61
CA ALA A 71 11.93 -3.52 2.18
C ALA A 71 11.16 -4.28 1.10
N SER A 72 10.57 -3.57 0.14
CA SER A 72 9.80 -4.18 -0.94
C SER A 72 10.68 -4.92 -1.96
N ALA A 73 11.88 -4.44 -2.27
CA ALA A 73 12.86 -5.18 -3.06
C ALA A 73 13.24 -6.52 -2.41
N ARG A 74 13.49 -6.54 -1.09
CA ARG A 74 13.76 -7.78 -0.34
C ARG A 74 12.62 -8.79 -0.40
N LEU A 75 11.37 -8.33 -0.50
CA LEU A 75 10.21 -9.22 -0.65
C LEU A 75 10.24 -9.92 -2.00
N ARG A 76 10.48 -9.15 -3.06
CA ARG A 76 10.60 -9.65 -4.43
C ARG A 76 11.70 -10.70 -4.56
N ASP A 77 12.90 -10.41 -4.03
CA ASP A 77 14.04 -11.33 -4.04
C ASP A 77 13.82 -12.57 -3.15
N GLY A 78 12.97 -12.41 -2.13
CA GLY A 78 12.66 -13.44 -1.15
C GLY A 78 11.62 -14.47 -1.58
N LEU A 79 11.01 -14.32 -2.76
CA LEU A 79 9.96 -15.21 -3.28
C LEU A 79 10.49 -16.07 -4.44
N THR A 80 10.09 -17.35 -4.48
CA THR A 80 10.46 -18.27 -5.57
C THR A 80 9.32 -18.41 -6.59
N PRO A 81 9.59 -18.87 -7.81
CA PRO A 81 8.53 -19.21 -8.77
C PRO A 81 7.47 -20.15 -8.19
N ASP A 82 7.87 -21.13 -7.39
CA ASP A 82 6.95 -22.04 -6.70
C ASP A 82 6.00 -21.32 -5.74
N ASN A 83 6.43 -20.23 -5.08
CA ASN A 83 5.54 -19.43 -4.23
C ASN A 83 4.48 -18.72 -5.10
N LEU A 84 4.92 -18.13 -6.21
CA LEU A 84 4.05 -17.33 -7.10
C LEU A 84 3.05 -18.19 -7.87
N ALA A 85 3.42 -19.43 -8.18
CA ALA A 85 2.60 -20.40 -8.90
C ALA A 85 1.62 -21.18 -8.00
N MET A 86 1.60 -20.92 -6.69
CA MET A 86 0.61 -21.54 -5.80
C MET A 86 -0.82 -21.19 -6.28
N PRO A 87 -1.78 -22.11 -6.20
CA PRO A 87 -3.14 -21.83 -6.61
C PRO A 87 -3.90 -20.98 -5.57
N GLY A 88 -4.93 -20.27 -6.03
CA GLY A 88 -5.92 -19.60 -5.18
C GLY A 88 -5.35 -18.49 -4.28
N ALA A 89 -5.96 -18.31 -3.11
CA ALA A 89 -5.67 -17.21 -2.19
C ALA A 89 -4.19 -17.13 -1.76
N ASP A 90 -3.52 -18.27 -1.56
CA ASP A 90 -2.11 -18.31 -1.16
C ASP A 90 -1.20 -17.75 -2.26
N GLY A 91 -1.37 -18.19 -3.51
CA GLY A 91 -0.61 -17.66 -4.65
C GLY A 91 -0.88 -16.19 -4.91
N ASN A 92 -2.15 -15.78 -4.83
CA ASN A 92 -2.55 -14.38 -4.96
C ASN A 92 -1.87 -13.50 -3.91
N MET A 93 -1.79 -13.95 -2.65
CA MET A 93 -1.07 -13.22 -1.61
C MET A 93 0.44 -13.14 -1.88
N TRP A 94 1.05 -14.19 -2.43
CA TRP A 94 2.47 -14.13 -2.81
C TRP A 94 2.72 -13.18 -3.98
N GLN A 95 1.85 -13.18 -4.99
CA GLN A 95 1.89 -12.25 -6.11
C GLN A 95 1.71 -10.80 -5.63
N TYR A 96 0.84 -10.56 -4.66
CA TYR A 96 0.69 -9.25 -4.01
C TYR A 96 1.99 -8.80 -3.33
N ILE A 97 2.57 -9.67 -2.49
CA ILE A 97 3.83 -9.39 -1.79
C ILE A 97 4.95 -9.12 -2.80
N TYR A 98 5.02 -9.90 -3.88
CA TYR A 98 5.97 -9.73 -4.97
C TYR A 98 5.86 -8.36 -5.66
N GLN A 99 4.64 -7.86 -5.83
CA GLN A 99 4.36 -6.55 -6.44
C GLN A 99 4.42 -5.36 -5.47
N THR A 100 4.74 -5.57 -4.19
CA THR A 100 4.86 -4.46 -3.21
C THR A 100 5.83 -3.38 -3.68
N GLN A 101 6.90 -3.75 -4.40
CA GLN A 101 7.87 -2.78 -4.90
C GLN A 101 7.26 -1.89 -5.98
N LEU A 102 6.45 -2.46 -6.87
CA LEU A 102 5.75 -1.71 -7.90
C LEU A 102 4.74 -0.73 -7.29
N LEU A 103 3.97 -1.17 -6.29
CA LEU A 103 3.06 -0.29 -5.53
C LEU A 103 3.81 0.79 -4.73
N THR A 104 5.03 0.50 -4.27
CA THR A 104 5.92 1.50 -3.67
C THR A 104 6.28 2.57 -4.69
N LEU A 105 6.70 2.21 -5.89
CA LEU A 105 7.01 3.17 -6.96
C LEU A 105 5.80 4.05 -7.29
N VAL A 106 4.60 3.45 -7.37
CA VAL A 106 3.34 4.20 -7.59
C VAL A 106 3.09 5.21 -6.47
N ARG A 107 3.24 4.80 -5.20
CA ARG A 107 3.00 5.68 -4.05
C ARG A 107 3.92 6.90 -4.02
N PHE A 108 5.15 6.74 -4.51
CA PHE A 108 6.17 7.80 -4.53
C PHE A 108 6.33 8.46 -5.91
N GLY A 109 5.45 8.15 -6.87
CA GLY A 109 5.38 8.83 -8.15
C GLY A 109 6.60 8.61 -9.03
N LYS A 110 7.24 7.43 -8.93
CA LYS A 110 8.39 7.04 -9.74
C LYS A 110 7.95 6.49 -11.09
N TRP A 111 7.22 7.30 -11.86
CA TRP A 111 6.49 6.86 -13.06
C TRP A 111 7.38 6.26 -14.13
N GLU A 112 8.53 6.86 -14.38
CA GLU A 112 9.50 6.35 -15.36
C GLU A 112 10.12 5.03 -14.89
N GLU A 113 10.24 4.81 -13.58
CA GLU A 113 10.71 3.53 -13.03
C GLU A 113 9.63 2.45 -13.16
N VAL A 114 8.35 2.79 -12.97
CA VAL A 114 7.21 1.89 -13.19
C VAL A 114 7.16 1.39 -14.64
N LEU A 115 7.42 2.28 -15.60
CA LEU A 115 7.34 1.96 -17.04
C LEU A 115 8.58 1.28 -17.61
N ARG A 116 9.67 1.17 -16.83
CA ARG A 116 10.94 0.60 -17.29
C ARG A 116 10.83 -0.90 -17.59
N ASP A 117 10.12 -1.63 -16.74
CA ASP A 117 9.98 -3.07 -16.86
C ASP A 117 8.68 -3.44 -17.60
N SER A 118 8.71 -4.57 -18.30
CA SER A 118 7.51 -5.15 -18.91
C SER A 118 6.53 -5.62 -17.82
N PRO A 119 5.20 -5.56 -18.07
CA PRO A 119 4.23 -6.10 -17.14
C PRO A 119 4.41 -7.62 -16.95
N VAL A 120 3.99 -8.10 -15.79
CA VAL A 120 4.06 -9.53 -15.44
C VAL A 120 2.74 -10.18 -15.84
N ASP A 121 2.64 -10.71 -17.06
CA ASP A 121 1.34 -11.17 -17.60
C ASP A 121 1.03 -12.65 -17.28
N THR A 122 2.00 -13.39 -16.77
CA THR A 122 1.88 -14.84 -16.54
C THR A 122 1.26 -15.23 -15.19
N LEU A 123 1.06 -14.25 -14.31
CA LEU A 123 0.62 -14.44 -12.93
C LEU A 123 -0.57 -13.52 -12.68
N VAL A 124 -1.77 -14.10 -12.51
CA VAL A 124 -3.06 -13.37 -12.55
C VAL A 124 -3.07 -12.08 -11.71
N TYR A 125 -2.78 -12.15 -10.41
CA TYR A 125 -2.84 -10.99 -9.53
C TYR A 125 -1.63 -10.07 -9.70
N ALA A 126 -0.46 -10.62 -10.04
CA ALA A 126 0.70 -9.81 -10.37
C ALA A 126 0.49 -9.01 -11.66
N ALA A 127 -0.18 -9.56 -12.66
CA ALA A 127 -0.56 -8.92 -13.92
C ALA A 127 -1.50 -7.74 -13.65
N LEU A 128 -2.57 -8.00 -12.88
CA LEU A 128 -3.52 -6.97 -12.45
C LEU A 128 -2.80 -5.76 -11.84
N LEU A 129 -1.88 -6.00 -10.89
CA LEU A 129 -1.12 -4.94 -10.23
C LEU A 129 -0.08 -4.28 -11.14
N SER A 130 0.49 -5.03 -12.09
CA SER A 130 1.38 -4.50 -13.13
C SER A 130 0.66 -3.49 -14.01
N HIS A 131 -0.50 -3.87 -14.56
CA HIS A 131 -1.31 -2.99 -15.40
C HIS A 131 -1.88 -1.81 -14.61
N PHE A 132 -2.30 -2.02 -13.36
CA PHE A 132 -2.67 -0.92 -12.46
C PHE A 132 -1.55 0.13 -12.35
N ALA A 133 -0.33 -0.30 -12.01
CA ALA A 133 0.77 0.62 -11.80
C ALA A 133 1.16 1.36 -13.10
N ARG A 134 1.23 0.63 -14.21
CA ARG A 134 1.56 1.19 -15.52
C ARG A 134 0.49 2.19 -15.99
N GLY A 135 -0.79 1.84 -15.89
CA GLY A 135 -1.89 2.75 -16.18
C GLY A 135 -1.85 4.02 -15.33
N MET A 136 -1.53 3.89 -14.02
CA MET A 136 -1.34 5.04 -13.14
C MET A 136 -0.20 5.95 -13.62
N ALA A 137 0.94 5.37 -14.01
CA ALA A 137 2.08 6.11 -14.55
C ALA A 137 1.73 6.81 -15.87
N LEU A 138 1.07 6.12 -16.80
CA LEU A 138 0.67 6.66 -18.11
C LEU A 138 -0.36 7.79 -17.96
N ALA A 139 -1.37 7.61 -17.11
CA ALA A 139 -2.35 8.66 -16.82
C ALA A 139 -1.67 9.92 -16.25
N ARG A 140 -0.67 9.75 -15.36
CA ARG A 140 0.10 10.85 -14.78
C ARG A 140 1.04 11.53 -15.76
N LEU A 141 1.55 10.80 -16.74
CA LEU A 141 2.36 11.31 -17.85
C LEU A 141 1.50 11.82 -19.02
N ASN A 142 0.17 11.85 -18.85
CA ASN A 142 -0.80 12.34 -19.83
C ASN A 142 -0.82 11.53 -21.14
N ASP A 143 -0.38 10.27 -21.11
CA ASP A 143 -0.60 9.29 -22.19
C ASP A 143 -1.89 8.51 -21.91
N ILE A 144 -3.01 9.19 -22.17
CA ILE A 144 -4.33 8.74 -21.76
C ILE A 144 -4.78 7.50 -22.52
N ALA A 145 -4.45 7.41 -23.82
CA ALA A 145 -4.82 6.27 -24.64
C ALA A 145 -4.13 4.99 -24.12
N ALA A 146 -2.83 5.05 -23.86
CA ALA A 146 -2.10 3.92 -23.29
C ALA A 146 -2.58 3.59 -21.87
N ALA A 147 -3.01 4.58 -21.08
CA ALA A 147 -3.60 4.33 -19.77
C ALA A 147 -4.95 3.60 -19.85
N ASP A 148 -5.79 3.95 -20.84
CA ASP A 148 -7.04 3.22 -21.13
C ASP A 148 -6.74 1.77 -21.54
N ASP A 149 -5.73 1.53 -22.38
CA ASP A 149 -5.31 0.16 -22.75
C ASP A 149 -4.91 -0.66 -21.51
N GLU A 150 -4.11 -0.09 -20.59
CA GLU A 150 -3.72 -0.77 -19.34
C GLU A 150 -4.94 -1.04 -18.43
N LEU A 151 -5.96 -0.17 -18.45
CA LEU A 151 -7.20 -0.41 -17.71
C LEU A 151 -7.97 -1.60 -18.29
N GLU A 152 -8.06 -1.73 -19.61
CA GLU A 152 -8.70 -2.89 -20.26
C GLU A 152 -8.02 -4.21 -19.88
N TRP A 153 -6.68 -4.23 -19.85
CA TRP A 153 -5.92 -5.39 -19.38
C TRP A 153 -6.20 -5.74 -17.91
N LEU A 154 -6.25 -4.73 -17.04
CA LEU A 154 -6.59 -4.89 -15.63
C LEU A 154 -8.00 -5.49 -15.48
N GLU A 155 -8.99 -4.96 -16.20
CA GLU A 155 -10.36 -5.45 -16.17
C GLU A 155 -10.48 -6.88 -16.69
N ALA A 156 -9.71 -7.25 -17.72
CA ALA A 156 -9.64 -8.63 -18.19
C ALA A 156 -9.06 -9.57 -17.12
N ALA A 157 -7.97 -9.17 -16.44
CA ALA A 157 -7.38 -9.95 -15.35
C ALA A 157 -8.34 -10.13 -14.16
N LEU A 158 -9.20 -9.13 -13.88
CA LEU A 158 -10.21 -9.20 -12.84
C LEU A 158 -11.29 -10.28 -13.06
N MET A 159 -11.45 -10.76 -14.29
CA MET A 159 -12.44 -11.80 -14.61
C MET A 159 -11.99 -13.20 -14.18
N ASP A 160 -10.72 -13.38 -13.78
CA ASP A 160 -10.21 -14.66 -13.33
C ASP A 160 -10.87 -15.11 -12.01
N PHE A 161 -11.48 -16.29 -12.03
CA PHE A 161 -12.21 -16.84 -10.88
C PHE A 161 -11.29 -17.10 -9.67
N GLY A 162 -10.00 -17.34 -9.90
CA GLY A 162 -8.99 -17.54 -8.86
C GLY A 162 -8.88 -16.35 -7.90
N LEU A 163 -9.18 -15.13 -8.34
CA LEU A 163 -9.20 -13.94 -7.49
C LEU A 163 -10.34 -13.95 -6.45
N LYS A 164 -11.41 -14.72 -6.70
CA LYS A 164 -12.57 -14.87 -5.82
C LYS A 164 -12.43 -16.01 -4.81
N THR A 165 -11.32 -16.74 -4.84
CA THR A 165 -11.07 -17.85 -3.93
C THR A 165 -10.46 -17.36 -2.62
N SER A 166 -10.94 -17.90 -1.49
CA SER A 166 -10.35 -17.73 -0.16
C SER A 166 -9.74 -19.05 0.33
N SER A 167 -8.94 -18.98 1.38
CA SER A 167 -8.41 -20.14 2.12
C SER A 167 -8.71 -19.99 3.62
N ASP A 168 -8.37 -21.00 4.42
CA ASP A 168 -8.53 -20.96 5.88
C ASP A 168 -7.80 -19.78 6.56
N LEU A 169 -6.80 -19.20 5.89
CA LEU A 169 -5.94 -18.15 6.44
C LEU A 169 -6.01 -16.82 5.67
N LEU A 170 -6.47 -16.84 4.43
CA LEU A 170 -6.40 -15.70 3.51
C LEU A 170 -7.74 -15.45 2.82
N GLU A 171 -8.11 -14.19 2.76
CA GLU A 171 -9.31 -13.73 2.07
C GLU A 171 -9.07 -13.63 0.56
N ALA A 172 -10.16 -13.59 -0.20
CA ALA A 172 -10.11 -13.36 -1.63
C ALA A 172 -9.54 -11.95 -1.95
N VAL A 173 -8.75 -11.87 -3.03
CA VAL A 173 -8.13 -10.59 -3.47
C VAL A 173 -8.95 -9.86 -4.55
N TYR A 174 -10.13 -10.38 -4.89
CA TYR A 174 -11.04 -9.74 -5.85
C TYR A 174 -11.39 -8.30 -5.45
N CYS A 175 -11.79 -8.05 -4.20
CA CYS A 175 -12.14 -6.69 -3.74
C CYS A 175 -10.93 -5.73 -3.77
N PRO A 176 -9.73 -6.10 -3.29
CA PRO A 176 -8.51 -5.33 -3.52
C PRO A 176 -8.23 -5.03 -5.01
N GLY A 177 -8.45 -6.01 -5.89
CA GLY A 177 -8.31 -5.82 -7.33
C GLY A 177 -9.30 -4.80 -7.90
N THR A 178 -10.55 -4.81 -7.43
CA THR A 178 -11.56 -3.82 -7.87
C THR A 178 -11.24 -2.42 -7.34
N ILE A 179 -10.63 -2.29 -6.15
CA ILE A 179 -10.12 -1.00 -5.65
C ILE A 179 -9.02 -0.47 -6.59
N ALA A 180 -8.10 -1.34 -7.05
CA ALA A 180 -7.08 -0.96 -8.02
C ALA A 180 -7.69 -0.44 -9.34
N ARG A 181 -8.68 -1.17 -9.89
CA ARG A 181 -9.45 -0.74 -11.07
C ARG A 181 -10.06 0.65 -10.85
N ASP A 182 -10.81 0.82 -9.77
CA ASP A 182 -11.59 2.04 -9.53
C ASP A 182 -10.68 3.25 -9.27
N ILE A 183 -9.54 3.06 -8.62
CA ILE A 183 -8.49 4.09 -8.52
C ILE A 183 -7.96 4.45 -9.91
N LEU A 184 -7.58 3.46 -10.74
CA LEU A 184 -7.05 3.74 -12.07
C LEU A 184 -8.08 4.47 -12.95
N THR A 185 -9.32 3.98 -13.00
CA THR A 185 -10.44 4.62 -13.70
C THR A 185 -10.61 6.07 -13.24
N GLY A 186 -10.57 6.30 -11.92
CA GLY A 186 -10.68 7.63 -11.35
C GLY A 186 -9.54 8.56 -11.79
N MET A 187 -8.30 8.07 -11.78
CA MET A 187 -7.13 8.85 -12.15
C MET A 187 -7.06 9.14 -13.66
N ILE A 188 -7.47 8.21 -14.52
CA ILE A 188 -7.62 8.44 -15.96
C ILE A 188 -8.67 9.52 -16.21
N ALA A 189 -9.83 9.43 -15.57
CA ALA A 189 -10.89 10.44 -15.68
C ALA A 189 -10.44 11.82 -15.19
N ALA A 190 -9.70 11.88 -14.08
CA ALA A 190 -9.12 13.12 -13.57
C ALA A 190 -8.12 13.73 -14.56
N ALA A 191 -7.28 12.91 -15.19
CA ALA A 191 -6.34 13.37 -16.23
C ALA A 191 -7.06 13.90 -17.48
N LYS A 192 -8.22 13.31 -17.84
CA LYS A 192 -9.16 13.82 -18.85
C LYS A 192 -9.92 15.08 -18.40
N LYS A 193 -9.77 15.52 -17.14
CA LYS A 193 -10.55 16.57 -16.47
C LYS A 193 -12.05 16.27 -16.37
N ASP A 194 -12.44 15.01 -16.53
CA ASP A 194 -13.79 14.54 -16.19
C ASP A 194 -13.85 14.23 -14.69
N TYR A 195 -13.90 15.30 -13.90
CA TYR A 195 -13.88 15.19 -12.45
C TYR A 195 -15.12 14.50 -11.88
N ARG A 196 -16.25 14.53 -12.60
CA ARG A 196 -17.46 13.83 -12.17
C ARG A 196 -17.23 12.32 -12.22
N ALA A 197 -16.74 11.80 -13.34
CA ALA A 197 -16.40 10.39 -13.48
C ALA A 197 -15.28 10.00 -12.50
N ALA A 198 -14.27 10.87 -12.31
CA ALA A 198 -13.19 10.65 -11.36
C ALA A 198 -13.70 10.44 -9.93
N ILE A 199 -14.56 11.34 -9.45
CA ILE A 199 -15.14 11.25 -8.10
C ILE A 199 -15.97 9.97 -7.97
N THR A 200 -16.84 9.67 -8.94
CA THR A 200 -17.69 8.47 -8.87
C THR A 200 -16.86 7.19 -8.73
N ALA A 201 -15.79 7.04 -9.52
CA ALA A 201 -14.92 5.87 -9.42
C ALA A 201 -14.16 5.84 -8.09
N LEU A 202 -13.61 6.97 -7.64
CA LEU A 202 -12.83 7.03 -6.39
C LEU A 202 -13.69 6.87 -5.13
N GLU A 203 -14.93 7.33 -5.13
CA GLU A 203 -15.88 7.06 -4.05
C GLU A 203 -16.24 5.57 -3.99
N GLN A 204 -16.41 4.92 -5.14
CA GLN A 204 -16.61 3.47 -5.19
C GLN A 204 -15.39 2.71 -4.63
N ALA A 205 -14.17 3.14 -4.97
CA ALA A 205 -12.95 2.58 -4.40
C ALA A 205 -12.90 2.72 -2.88
N VAL A 206 -13.31 3.88 -2.33
CA VAL A 206 -13.40 4.12 -0.89
C VAL A 206 -14.43 3.20 -0.22
N ILE A 207 -15.61 3.04 -0.81
CA ILE A 207 -16.66 2.15 -0.28
C ILE A 207 -16.13 0.72 -0.20
N THR A 208 -15.53 0.23 -1.28
CA THR A 208 -14.98 -1.14 -1.31
C THR A 208 -13.78 -1.29 -0.37
N GLU A 209 -12.95 -0.27 -0.20
CA GLU A 209 -11.85 -0.27 0.76
C GLU A 209 -12.35 -0.35 2.21
N ASP A 210 -13.39 0.42 2.57
CA ASP A 210 -13.98 0.43 3.91
C ASP A 210 -14.61 -0.93 4.27
N GLU A 211 -15.07 -1.69 3.28
CA GLU A 211 -15.65 -3.03 3.44
C GLU A 211 -14.60 -4.16 3.56
N LEU A 212 -13.31 -3.87 3.30
CA LEU A 212 -12.28 -4.88 3.42
C LEU A 212 -12.18 -5.42 4.85
N PRO A 213 -11.93 -6.73 5.03
CA PRO A 213 -11.81 -7.34 6.35
C PRO A 213 -10.77 -6.63 7.23
N GLN A 214 -11.24 -6.07 8.34
CA GLN A 214 -10.38 -5.47 9.35
C GLN A 214 -9.65 -6.57 10.11
N GLY A 215 -8.33 -6.62 10.01
CA GLY A 215 -7.57 -7.74 10.57
C GLY A 215 -6.08 -7.55 10.55
N LYS A 216 -5.35 -8.64 10.81
CA LYS A 216 -3.89 -8.59 10.88
C LYS A 216 -3.25 -8.25 9.54
N ILE A 217 -3.87 -8.64 8.42
CA ILE A 217 -3.38 -8.51 7.04
C ILE A 217 -4.09 -7.36 6.35
N ARG A 218 -3.32 -6.39 5.85
CA ARG A 218 -3.83 -5.37 4.93
C ARG A 218 -3.72 -5.88 3.50
N TYR A 219 -4.87 -6.10 2.86
CA TYR A 219 -4.95 -6.57 1.48
C TYR A 219 -4.81 -5.44 0.45
N TRP A 220 -4.76 -4.19 0.91
CA TRP A 220 -4.53 -3.01 0.08
C TRP A 220 -3.65 -2.00 0.84
N ILE A 221 -2.70 -1.35 0.15
CA ILE A 221 -1.70 -0.45 0.76
C ILE A 221 -1.70 0.96 0.15
N LEU A 222 -2.63 1.29 -0.74
CA LEU A 222 -2.72 2.60 -1.41
C LEU A 222 -4.09 3.26 -1.15
N PRO A 223 -4.28 3.97 -0.03
CA PRO A 223 -5.59 4.47 0.38
C PRO A 223 -6.33 5.23 -0.72
N ALA A 224 -7.53 4.78 -1.09
CA ALA A 224 -8.35 5.38 -2.14
C ALA A 224 -8.71 6.83 -1.80
N ARG A 225 -8.94 7.09 -0.50
CA ARG A 225 -9.20 8.44 0.04
C ARG A 225 -8.14 9.46 -0.33
N HIS A 226 -6.88 9.05 -0.54
CA HIS A 226 -5.84 9.99 -0.95
C HIS A 226 -6.04 10.52 -2.36
N TYR A 227 -6.35 9.61 -3.28
CA TYR A 227 -6.64 9.95 -4.68
C TYR A 227 -7.92 10.79 -4.76
N LEU A 228 -8.95 10.45 -3.99
CA LEU A 228 -10.18 11.25 -3.91
C LEU A 228 -9.93 12.66 -3.35
N GLY A 229 -9.14 12.76 -2.27
CA GLY A 229 -8.75 14.04 -1.69
C GLY A 229 -7.97 14.92 -2.65
N ASP A 230 -7.06 14.32 -3.43
CA ASP A 230 -6.30 15.02 -4.49
C ASP A 230 -7.22 15.59 -5.58
N VAL A 231 -8.17 14.79 -6.09
CA VAL A 231 -9.15 15.28 -7.07
C VAL A 231 -9.97 16.45 -6.50
N TYR A 232 -10.40 16.38 -5.24
CA TYR A 232 -11.08 17.51 -4.59
C TYR A 232 -10.19 18.76 -4.46
N LEU A 233 -8.88 18.61 -4.21
CA LEU A 233 -7.94 19.74 -4.22
C LEU A 233 -7.85 20.38 -5.61
N GLN A 234 -7.73 19.59 -6.68
CA GLN A 234 -7.66 20.07 -8.06
C GLN A 234 -8.93 20.86 -8.46
N MET A 235 -10.09 20.40 -8.00
CA MET A 235 -11.38 21.06 -8.21
C MET A 235 -11.61 22.29 -7.33
N LYS A 236 -10.69 22.57 -6.38
CA LYS A 236 -10.86 23.62 -5.35
C LYS A 236 -12.03 23.37 -4.39
N GLU A 237 -12.46 22.12 -4.26
CA GLU A 237 -13.48 21.65 -3.33
C GLU A 237 -12.84 21.38 -1.95
N TYR A 238 -12.20 22.41 -1.38
CA TYR A 238 -11.29 22.27 -0.24
C TYR A 238 -11.95 21.66 0.99
N GLN A 239 -13.23 21.97 1.25
CA GLN A 239 -13.94 21.40 2.39
C GLN A 239 -14.17 19.89 2.24
N LYS A 240 -14.43 19.41 1.02
CA LYS A 240 -14.55 17.97 0.73
C LYS A 240 -13.19 17.29 0.87
N ALA A 241 -12.12 17.90 0.35
CA ALA A 241 -10.76 17.42 0.55
C ALA A 241 -10.41 17.28 2.04
N ILE A 242 -10.72 18.30 2.86
CA ILE A 242 -10.52 18.27 4.32
C ILE A 242 -11.27 17.11 4.97
N SER A 243 -12.53 16.89 4.59
CA SER A 243 -13.33 15.78 5.12
C SER A 243 -12.72 14.42 4.78
N VAL A 244 -12.33 14.21 3.53
CA VAL A 244 -11.76 12.94 3.07
C VAL A 244 -10.40 12.65 3.71
N PHE A 245 -9.50 13.63 3.81
CA PHE A 245 -8.21 13.43 4.47
C PHE A 245 -8.36 13.19 5.98
N ASN A 246 -9.30 13.86 6.66
CA ASN A 246 -9.56 13.57 8.07
C ASN A 246 -10.15 12.16 8.27
N ALA A 247 -10.98 11.68 7.33
CA ALA A 247 -11.50 10.32 7.35
C ALA A 247 -10.37 9.28 7.16
N ASP A 248 -9.42 9.53 6.24
CA ASP A 248 -8.22 8.69 6.14
C ASP A 248 -7.44 8.63 7.46
N LEU A 249 -7.24 9.78 8.12
CA LEU A 249 -6.49 9.85 9.38
C LEU A 249 -7.17 9.15 10.56
N GLN A 250 -8.48 8.85 10.49
CA GLN A 250 -9.14 8.00 11.48
C GLN A 250 -8.71 6.53 11.35
N ILE A 251 -8.42 6.09 10.12
CA ILE A 251 -8.02 4.71 9.79
C ILE A 251 -6.50 4.59 9.85
N ASN A 252 -5.81 5.47 9.14
CA ASN A 252 -4.37 5.53 8.98
C ASN A 252 -3.79 6.68 9.81
N SER A 253 -3.79 6.52 11.13
CA SER A 253 -3.32 7.57 12.04
C SER A 253 -1.91 8.03 11.69
N GLY A 254 -1.79 9.34 11.45
CA GLY A 254 -0.52 9.98 11.13
C GLY A 254 -0.07 9.87 9.68
N ASN A 255 -0.83 9.24 8.77
CA ASN A 255 -0.50 9.11 7.36
C ASN A 255 -0.05 10.44 6.73
N ILE A 256 1.21 10.49 6.27
CA ILE A 256 1.86 11.77 5.96
C ILE A 256 1.21 12.48 4.78
N TRP A 257 0.68 11.73 3.81
CA TRP A 257 0.12 12.34 2.61
C TRP A 257 -1.26 12.95 2.88
N ALA A 258 -2.09 12.34 3.75
CA ALA A 258 -3.32 12.98 4.22
C ALA A 258 -3.02 14.26 5.00
N LEU A 259 -2.00 14.25 5.86
CA LEU A 259 -1.56 15.46 6.57
C LEU A 259 -1.07 16.55 5.61
N GLN A 260 -0.31 16.21 4.57
CA GLN A 260 0.12 17.18 3.56
C GLN A 260 -1.08 17.73 2.76
N GLY A 261 -2.03 16.88 2.38
CA GLY A 261 -3.26 17.27 1.71
C GLY A 261 -4.11 18.23 2.56
N LEU A 262 -4.19 17.99 3.88
CA LEU A 262 -4.81 18.92 4.83
C LEU A 262 -4.11 20.27 4.87
N VAL A 263 -2.76 20.31 4.91
CA VAL A 263 -2.02 21.57 4.88
C VAL A 263 -2.34 22.35 3.60
N LEU A 264 -2.42 21.69 2.45
CA LEU A 264 -2.78 22.33 1.18
C LEU A 264 -4.21 22.87 1.21
N ALA A 265 -5.18 22.08 1.67
CA ALA A 265 -6.58 22.49 1.75
C ALA A 265 -6.79 23.65 2.72
N TYR A 266 -6.22 23.59 3.93
CA TYR A 266 -6.30 24.66 4.92
C TYR A 266 -5.62 25.95 4.45
N ALA A 267 -4.47 25.84 3.76
CA ALA A 267 -3.82 26.99 3.15
C ALA A 267 -4.69 27.67 2.10
N ALA A 268 -5.39 26.88 1.27
CA ALA A 268 -6.24 27.43 0.22
C ALA A 268 -7.48 28.20 0.76
N ILE A 269 -7.92 27.91 1.98
CA ILE A 269 -9.01 28.62 2.66
C ILE A 269 -8.53 29.60 3.74
N ASN A 270 -7.21 29.86 3.83
CA ASN A 270 -6.59 30.72 4.84
C ASN A 270 -6.87 30.32 6.31
N ASP A 271 -7.06 29.03 6.60
CA ASP A 271 -7.22 28.53 7.96
C ASP A 271 -5.86 28.31 8.64
N ALA A 272 -5.34 29.38 9.27
CA ALA A 272 -4.07 29.34 10.00
C ALA A 272 -4.06 28.33 11.16
N THR A 273 -5.20 28.10 11.80
CA THR A 273 -5.33 27.16 12.92
C THR A 273 -5.23 25.73 12.42
N GLY A 274 -5.95 25.40 11.34
CA GLY A 274 -5.88 24.10 10.67
C GLY A 274 -4.47 23.76 10.19
N ILE A 275 -3.78 24.73 9.57
CA ILE A 275 -2.37 24.57 9.15
C ILE A 275 -1.46 24.28 10.35
N LYS A 276 -1.56 25.09 11.42
CA LYS A 276 -0.73 24.94 12.61
C LYS A 276 -0.93 23.56 13.25
N ASN A 277 -2.17 23.18 13.52
CA ASN A 277 -2.51 21.91 14.15
C ASN A 277 -2.04 20.71 13.32
N THR A 278 -2.17 20.79 11.99
CA THR A 278 -1.73 19.73 11.09
C THR A 278 -0.20 19.61 11.06
N ARG A 279 0.52 20.73 11.03
CA ARG A 279 1.99 20.74 11.07
C ARG A 279 2.54 20.25 12.40
N GLU A 280 1.88 20.55 13.51
CA GLU A 280 2.26 20.00 14.83
C GLU A 280 2.11 18.47 14.86
N LYS A 281 1.01 17.93 14.31
CA LYS A 281 0.85 16.46 14.13
C LYS A 281 1.96 15.87 13.28
N MET A 282 2.32 16.52 12.17
CA MET A 282 3.44 16.08 11.32
C MET A 282 4.78 16.11 12.08
N ALA A 283 5.07 17.18 12.83
CA ALA A 283 6.32 17.31 13.57
C ALA A 283 6.46 16.22 14.65
N ASN A 284 5.38 15.93 15.37
CA ASN A 284 5.35 14.89 16.40
C ASN A 284 5.62 13.49 15.82
N ASN A 285 5.14 13.22 14.60
CA ASN A 285 5.26 11.91 13.97
C ASN A 285 6.55 11.75 13.12
N TYR A 286 7.13 12.84 12.63
CA TYR A 286 8.15 12.79 11.56
C TYR A 286 9.38 13.68 11.74
N SER A 287 9.61 14.23 12.94
CA SER A 287 10.82 15.03 13.22
C SER A 287 12.12 14.33 12.75
N GLY A 288 12.94 15.04 11.98
CA GLY A 288 14.23 14.56 11.49
C GLY A 288 14.19 13.58 10.31
N ARG A 289 13.03 13.32 9.70
CA ARG A 289 12.91 12.41 8.54
C ARG A 289 12.79 13.17 7.22
N ARG A 290 13.45 12.66 6.16
CA ARG A 290 13.23 13.13 4.79
C ARG A 290 11.91 12.55 4.31
N ILE A 291 10.92 13.43 4.09
CA ILE A 291 9.64 13.08 3.50
C ILE A 291 9.71 13.45 2.01
N GLU A 292 9.44 12.50 1.12
CA GLU A 292 9.31 12.84 -0.30
C GLU A 292 8.09 13.73 -0.56
N ARG A 293 8.14 14.50 -1.66
CA ARG A 293 7.03 15.37 -2.01
C ARG A 293 5.79 14.53 -2.32
N PRO A 294 4.60 14.99 -1.93
CA PRO A 294 3.38 14.30 -2.28
C PRO A 294 3.23 14.21 -3.78
N VAL A 295 2.74 13.06 -4.19
CA VAL A 295 2.35 12.76 -5.55
C VAL A 295 0.89 13.20 -5.73
N PHE A 296 0.64 14.48 -5.48
CA PHE A 296 -0.58 15.17 -5.89
C PHE A 296 -0.39 15.52 -7.36
#